data_AF-A0AAE0Y865-F1
#
_entry.id   AF-A0AAE0Y865-F1
#
_cell.length_a   1.000
_cell.length_b   1.000
_cell.length_c   1.000
_cell.angle_alpha   90.00
_cell.angle_beta   90.00
_cell.angle_gamma   90.00
#
_symmetry.space_group_name_H-M   'P 1'
#
loop_
_entity.id
_entity.type
_entity.pdbx_description
1 polymer ?
#
loop_
_entity_poly.entity_id
_entity_poly.type
_entity_poly.pdbx_seq_one_letter_code
_entity_poly.pdbx_strand_id
1 'polypeptide(L)' 'MYCRKAKLRLPLKSILEEYKCGNARLLSMLEDSEDPVVKTVQLTIKTGRKWKVVEAVLVVDEAKECLKIKDVIGQTQTD' A
#
# COMPACT_ATOMS: atom_id res chain seq x y z
N MET A 1 30.01 -6.08 32.66
CA MET A 1 30.47 -6.03 31.26
C MET A 1 29.29 -5.55 30.40
N TYR A 2 29.30 -4.31 29.91
CA TYR A 2 28.29 -3.81 28.97
C TYR A 2 28.95 -3.59 27.60
N CYS A 3 28.45 -4.28 26.57
CA CYS A 3 29.02 -4.22 25.22
C CYS A 3 28.73 -2.84 24.59
N ARG A 4 29.74 -1.95 24.53
CA ARG A 4 29.62 -0.62 23.88
C ARG A 4 29.49 -0.67 22.35
N LYS A 5 29.67 -1.85 21.73
CA LYS A 5 29.65 -2.06 20.27
C LYS A 5 28.41 -2.79 19.76
N ALA A 6 27.57 -3.34 20.64
CA ALA A 6 26.30 -3.95 20.25
C ALA A 6 25.25 -2.85 20.06
N LYS A 7 25.40 -2.03 19.02
CA LYS A 7 24.35 -1.11 18.59
C LYS A 7 23.33 -1.92 17.79
N LEU A 8 22.14 -2.09 18.34
CA LEU A 8 21.00 -2.62 17.61
C LEU A 8 20.78 -1.77 16.36
N ARG A 9 20.73 -2.41 15.19
CA ARG A 9 20.43 -1.74 13.92
C ARG A 9 18.94 -1.78 13.71
N LEU A 10 18.33 -0.63 13.45
CA LEU A 10 16.93 -0.57 13.06
C LEU A 10 16.74 -1.23 11.69
N PRO A 11 15.73 -2.10 11.52
CA PRO A 11 15.39 -2.70 10.25
C PRO A 11 14.64 -1.66 9.39
N LEU A 12 15.37 -0.66 8.88
CA LEU A 12 14.79 0.46 8.12
C LEU A 12 13.95 0.01 6.93
N LYS A 13 14.29 -1.12 6.30
CA LYS A 13 13.51 -1.72 5.22
C LYS A 13 12.12 -2.18 5.69
N SER A 14 12.04 -2.90 6.81
CA SER A 14 10.75 -3.37 7.36
C SER A 14 9.83 -2.20 7.69
N ILE A 15 10.39 -1.20 8.37
CA ILE A 15 9.64 -0.01 8.79
C ILE A 15 9.12 0.77 7.58
N LEU A 16 9.92 0.86 6.51
CA LEU A 16 9.50 1.52 5.28
C LEU A 16 8.34 0.77 4.60
N GLU A 17 8.41 -0.57 4.54
CA GLU A 17 7.34 -1.37 3.95
C GLU A 17 6.06 -1.31 4.78
N GLU A 18 6.16 -1.36 6.11
CA GLU A 18 5.03 -1.15 7.02
C GLU A 18 4.41 0.24 6.87
N TYR A 19 5.24 1.28 6.74
CA TYR A 19 4.79 2.65 6.48
C TYR A 19 4.01 2.76 5.16
N LYS A 20 4.51 2.16 4.07
CA LYS A 20 3.81 2.16 2.78
C LYS A 20 2.50 1.37 2.86
N CYS A 21 2.56 0.17 3.43
CA CYS A 21 1.42 -0.73 3.57
C CYS A 21 0.30 -0.10 4.41
N GLY A 22 0.65 0.53 5.54
CA GLY A 22 -0.31 1.21 6.40
C GLY A 22 -1.02 2.36 5.69
N ASN A 23 -0.29 3.19 4.95
CA ASN A 23 -0.89 4.30 4.21
C ASN A 23 -1.76 3.83 3.03
N ALA A 24 -1.30 2.83 2.26
CA ALA A 24 -2.08 2.26 1.17
C ALA A 24 -3.37 1.61 1.68
N ARG A 25 -3.28 0.88 2.79
CA ARG A 25 -4.45 0.29 3.47
C ARG A 25 -5.45 1.36 3.90
N LEU A 26 -4.97 2.45 4.52
CA LEU A 26 -5.82 3.54 4.97
C LEU A 26 -6.52 4.22 3.80
N LEU A 27 -5.84 4.41 2.66
CA LEU A 27 -6.48 4.99 1.47
C LEU A 27 -7.60 4.09 0.97
N SER A 28 -7.31 2.79 0.78
CA SER A 28 -8.31 1.81 0.34
C SER A 28 -9.51 1.77 1.28
N MET A 29 -9.30 1.80 2.60
CA MET A 29 -10.40 1.82 3.59
C MET A 29 -11.26 3.08 3.50
N LEU A 30 -10.67 4.23 3.19
CA LEU A 30 -11.42 5.48 3.02
C LEU A 30 -12.21 5.48 1.70
N GLU A 31 -11.67 4.90 0.64
CA GLU A 31 -12.34 4.75 -0.66
C GLU A 31 -13.52 3.76 -0.58
N ASP A 32 -13.34 2.66 0.15
CA ASP A 32 -14.33 1.61 0.38
C ASP A 32 -15.33 1.96 1.51
N SER A 33 -15.25 3.16 2.10
CA SER A 33 -16.14 3.57 3.20
C SER A 33 -17.60 3.66 2.74
N GLU A 34 -18.51 3.16 3.56
CA GLU A 34 -19.97 3.24 3.34
C GLU A 34 -20.51 4.66 3.55
N ASP A 35 -19.80 5.50 4.30
CA ASP A 35 -20.21 6.87 4.55
C ASP A 35 -19.99 7.74 3.29
N PRO A 36 -21.06 8.29 2.68
CA PRO A 36 -20.95 9.07 1.46
C PRO A 36 -20.15 10.36 1.65
N VAL A 37 -20.11 10.92 2.87
CA VAL A 37 -19.34 12.14 3.19
C VAL A 37 -17.85 11.82 3.16
N VAL A 38 -17.45 10.72 3.81
CA VAL A 38 -16.05 10.27 3.81
C VAL A 38 -15.56 9.98 2.39
N LYS A 39 -16.41 9.32 1.60
CA LYS A 39 -16.12 9.00 0.20
C LYS A 39 -15.99 10.23 -0.70
N THR A 40 -16.84 11.25 -0.50
CA THR A 40 -16.83 12.47 -1.33
C THR A 40 -15.69 13.42 -1.00
N VAL A 41 -15.24 13.46 0.26
CA VAL A 41 -14.17 14.38 0.67
C VAL A 41 -12.79 13.98 0.09
N GLN A 42 -12.64 12.76 -0.45
CA GLN A 42 -11.40 12.23 -1.08
C GLN A 42 -10.15 12.74 -0.35
N LEU A 43 -10.04 12.33 0.92
CA LEU A 43 -8.98 12.79 1.81
C LEU A 43 -7.61 12.44 1.22
N THR A 44 -6.86 13.46 0.82
CA THR A 44 -5.50 13.26 0.34
C THR A 44 -4.61 12.97 1.55
N ILE A 45 -4.17 11.71 1.69
CA ILE A 45 -3.22 11.32 2.73
C ILE A 45 -1.92 12.08 2.50
N LYS A 46 -1.53 12.87 3.52
CA LYS A 46 -0.27 13.61 3.47
C LYS A 46 0.90 12.64 3.64
N THR A 47 1.58 12.32 2.55
CA THR A 47 2.84 11.59 2.58
C THR A 47 4.03 12.47 2.29
N GLY A 48 5.22 11.99 2.68
CA GLY A 48 6.46 12.71 2.44
C GLY A 48 6.80 12.83 0.95
N ARG A 49 7.73 13.74 0.62
CA ARG A 49 8.16 14.05 -0.76
C ARG A 49 8.66 12.84 -1.57
N LYS A 50 9.25 11.84 -0.90
CA LYS A 50 9.90 10.70 -1.58
C LYS A 50 8.92 9.64 -2.10
N TRP A 51 7.69 9.63 -1.63
CA TRP A 51 6.72 8.61 -1.99
C TRP A 51 5.30 9.12 -1.81
N LYS A 52 4.48 8.96 -2.86
CA LYS A 52 3.07 9.34 -2.87
C LYS A 52 2.20 8.10 -2.90
N VAL A 53 1.21 8.06 -2.00
CA VAL A 53 0.31 6.90 -1.85
C VAL A 53 -0.58 6.74 -3.07
N VAL A 54 -1.09 7.85 -3.62
CA VAL A 54 -2.02 7.82 -4.76
C VAL A 54 -1.39 7.11 -5.96
N GLU A 55 -0.13 7.43 -6.29
CA GLU A 55 0.60 6.77 -7.38
C GLU A 55 0.79 5.27 -7.11
N ALA A 56 1.05 4.88 -5.86
CA ALA A 56 1.22 3.48 -5.50
C ALA A 56 -0.09 2.69 -5.49
N VAL A 57 -1.20 3.31 -5.06
CA VAL A 57 -2.52 2.68 -5.05
C VAL A 57 -3.07 2.55 -6.47
N LEU A 58 -2.83 3.51 -7.36
CA LEU A 58 -3.14 3.38 -8.79
C LEU A 58 -2.45 2.16 -9.41
N VAL A 59 -1.16 1.95 -9.14
CA VAL A 59 -0.43 0.76 -9.60
C VAL A 59 -1.03 -0.53 -9.01
N VAL A 60 -1.48 -0.49 -7.76
CA VAL A 60 -2.16 -1.63 -7.11
C VAL A 60 -3.52 -1.88 -7.75
N ASP A 61 -4.28 -0.84 -8.09
CA ASP A 61 -5.60 -0.97 -8.71
C ASP A 61 -5.48 -1.45 -10.15
N GLU A 62 -4.51 -0.95 -10.92
CA GLU A 62 -4.14 -1.51 -12.23
C GLU A 62 -3.80 -3.00 -12.11
N ALA A 63 -3.00 -3.39 -11.10
CA ALA A 63 -2.67 -4.78 -10.86
C ALA A 63 -3.91 -5.61 -10.46
N LYS A 64 -4.83 -5.06 -9.66
CA LYS A 64 -6.11 -5.69 -9.32
C LYS A 64 -6.99 -5.84 -10.56
N GLU A 65 -7.05 -4.85 -11.44
CA GLU A 65 -7.79 -4.94 -12.70
C GLU A 65 -7.21 -6.01 -13.63
N CYS A 66 -5.88 -6.05 -13.76
CA CYS A 66 -5.21 -7.13 -14.48
C CYS A 66 -5.50 -8.51 -13.86
N LEU A 67 -5.61 -8.61 -12.54
CA LEU A 67 -6.01 -9.84 -11.85
C LEU A 67 -7.45 -10.22 -12.19
N LYS A 68 -8.41 -9.28 -12.12
CA LYS A 68 -9.81 -9.50 -12.50
C LYS A 68 -9.93 -9.97 -13.96
N ILE A 69 -9.17 -9.34 -14.86
CA ILE A 69 -9.13 -9.73 -16.27
C ILE A 69 -8.62 -11.16 -16.43
N LYS A 70 -7.57 -11.56 -15.70
CA LYS A 70 -7.08 -12.94 -15.67
C LYS A 70 -8.11 -13.93 -15.12
N ASP A 71 -8.83 -13.57 -14.06
CA ASP A 71 -9.88 -14.42 -13.50
C ASP A 71 -11.05 -14.62 -14.47
N VAL A 72 -11.42 -13.58 -15.22
CA VAL A 72 -12.48 -13.63 -16.25
C VAL A 72 -12.05 -14.46 -17.46
N ILE A 73 -10.81 -14.30 -17.93
CA ILE A 73 -10.27 -15.02 -19.09
C ILE A 73 -9.94 -16.48 -18.73
N GLY A 74 -9.74 -16.76 -17.44
CA GLY A 74 -9.26 -18.04 -16.94
C GLY A 74 -7.74 -18.16 -17.06
N GLN A 75 -7.13 -18.95 -16.17
CA GLN A 75 -5.72 -19.33 -16.29
C GLN A 75 -5.58 -20.27 -17.48
N THR A 76 -4.94 -19.82 -18.56
CA THR A 76 -4.40 -20.75 -19.56
C THR A 76 -3.36 -21.60 -18.84
N GLN A 77 -3.67 -22.89 -18.62
CA GLN A 77 -2.65 -23.86 -18.21
C GLN A 77 -1.57 -23.83 -19.29
N THR A 78 -0.41 -23.28 -18.95
CA THR A 78 0.79 -23.44 -19.77
C THR A 78 1.46 -24.73 -19.32
N ASP A 79 1.63 -25.67 -20.26
CA ASP A 79 2.37 -26.93 -20.11
C ASP A 79 3.82 -26.72 -19.63
#